data_AF-A0A0S2DGG8-F1
#
_entry.id   AF-A0A0S2DGG8-F1
#
_cell.length_a   1.000
_cell.length_b   1.000
_cell.length_c   1.000
_cell.angle_alpha   90.00
_cell.angle_beta   90.00
_cell.angle_gamma   90.00
#
_symmetry.space_group_name_H-M   'P 1'
#
loop_
_entity.id
_entity.type
_entity.pdbx_description
1 polymer ?
#
loop_
_entity_poly.entity_id
_entity_poly.type
_entity_poly.pdbx_seq_one_letter_code
_entity_poly.pdbx_strand_id
1 'polypeptide(L)'
;MFALALACASAHAQTPLLRVDYETGTIDSGIPDLNTSDASAADAIFVSETARAGRYAIAHKVVLDDLAYVSEGKPRSESAGLRTLPARYRSGDHRRYAFSVMLKDWEDYTAGRIASVDIVWQFKHTQGGADMFVGVRRNQLVLRYANTQSVLINDIRPYDNAWIDLRFDVLWADTPTGYFTADLRLPGESGFTRRAAVAGIVTLDPTATGAFGYPKWGLYRPDSDSSRGSAITRIALHDEISVVALPAARIRLNKAFAPSGRAGDGDQFALSIAPPAPAGTVSATTTGSGAQVTSPPALLVAANGGGTYVLSETAAASAPGTDLGRYRSAYACTNARAGGQAPRGDGASFALALADEDDLSCTFTNTRANTSDLAIAVTNTPAQGPGDQPDDNVLAGTVSTYRIQVSNHGPDAATGAIVRDAALAGLACADPVACAGAACPAATVAVADLMGAGVTLGELAGGASVSLDVSCRVAQ
;
A
#
# COMPACT_ATOMS: atom_id res chain seq x y z
N MET A 1 -48.38 16.29 -4.48
CA MET A 1 -47.53 16.63 -3.32
C MET A 1 -46.40 15.61 -3.31
N PHE A 2 -45.25 15.96 -3.92
CA PHE A 2 -44.09 15.08 -3.99
C PHE A 2 -43.36 15.12 -2.65
N ALA A 3 -43.31 14.00 -1.94
CA ALA A 3 -42.51 13.86 -0.74
C ALA A 3 -41.04 13.70 -1.15
N LEU A 4 -40.26 14.75 -0.96
CA LEU A 4 -38.82 14.75 -1.11
C LEU A 4 -38.24 13.95 0.07
N ALA A 5 -37.82 12.70 -0.18
CA ALA A 5 -37.05 11.95 0.80
C ALA A 5 -35.67 12.61 0.93
N LEU A 6 -35.46 13.34 2.04
CA LEU A 6 -34.14 13.77 2.45
C LEU A 6 -33.31 12.50 2.70
N ALA A 7 -32.36 12.21 1.82
CA ALA A 7 -31.27 11.30 2.12
C ALA A 7 -30.46 11.93 3.26
N CYS A 8 -30.60 11.42 4.48
CA CYS A 8 -29.62 11.67 5.53
C CYS A 8 -28.26 11.23 5.00
N ALA A 9 -27.33 12.17 4.85
CA ALA A 9 -25.92 11.84 4.68
C ALA A 9 -25.53 10.95 5.87
N SER A 10 -25.12 9.72 5.59
CA SER A 10 -24.63 8.79 6.59
C SER A 10 -23.53 9.47 7.39
N ALA A 11 -23.75 9.68 8.69
CA ALA A 11 -22.70 10.19 9.56
C ALA A 11 -21.55 9.18 9.54
N HIS A 12 -20.38 9.64 9.11
CA HIS A 12 -19.11 8.92 9.14
C HIS A 12 -18.96 8.15 10.46
N ALA A 13 -18.95 6.82 10.42
CA ALA A 13 -19.08 6.00 11.62
C ALA A 13 -17.81 6.08 12.49
N GLN A 14 -17.85 6.86 13.56
CA GLN A 14 -16.80 6.94 14.58
C GLN A 14 -17.05 5.93 15.69
N THR A 15 -16.01 5.19 16.11
CA THR A 15 -16.13 4.18 17.17
C THR A 15 -15.28 4.55 18.38
N PRO A 16 -15.86 4.79 19.57
CA PRO A 16 -15.09 5.03 20.79
C PRO A 16 -14.23 3.81 21.14
N LEU A 17 -12.94 4.04 21.43
CA LEU A 17 -11.97 3.00 21.80
C LEU A 17 -11.47 3.13 23.25
N LEU A 18 -11.37 4.35 23.76
CA LEU A 18 -10.98 4.66 25.13
C LEU A 18 -11.63 5.96 25.57
N ARG A 19 -12.07 6.03 26.83
CA ARG A 19 -12.46 7.26 27.52
C ARG A 19 -11.92 7.20 28.94
N VAL A 20 -11.12 8.19 29.34
CA VAL A 20 -10.55 8.34 30.69
C VAL A 20 -10.91 9.75 31.17
N ASP A 21 -11.86 9.82 32.10
CA ASP A 21 -12.39 11.06 32.67
C ASP A 21 -12.16 11.16 34.18
N TYR A 22 -11.62 10.12 34.81
CA TYR A 22 -11.29 10.06 36.25
C TYR A 22 -12.46 10.26 37.20
N GLU A 23 -13.71 10.25 36.72
CA GLU A 23 -14.91 10.54 37.52
C GLU A 23 -15.22 9.46 38.57
N THR A 24 -14.52 8.31 38.52
CA THR A 24 -14.54 7.29 39.57
C THR A 24 -13.78 7.72 40.83
N GLY A 25 -12.99 8.80 40.78
CA GLY A 25 -12.11 9.24 41.86
C GLY A 25 -10.91 8.32 42.09
N THR A 26 -10.59 7.45 41.12
CA THR A 26 -9.47 6.50 41.18
C THR A 26 -8.44 6.82 40.09
N ILE A 27 -7.16 6.54 40.36
CA ILE A 27 -6.06 6.84 39.43
C ILE A 27 -6.09 6.04 38.13
N ASP A 28 -6.93 5.01 38.05
CA ASP A 28 -7.17 4.16 36.88
C ASP A 28 -8.49 4.50 36.16
N SER A 29 -9.26 5.48 36.65
CA SER A 29 -10.58 5.84 36.11
C SER A 29 -11.59 4.67 36.06
N GLY A 30 -11.36 3.60 36.84
CA GLY A 30 -12.16 2.37 36.78
C GLY A 30 -11.99 1.56 35.48
N ILE A 31 -10.94 1.84 34.71
CA ILE A 31 -10.67 1.17 33.43
C ILE A 31 -9.79 -0.05 33.69
N PRO A 32 -10.27 -1.27 33.39
CA PRO A 32 -9.47 -2.47 33.53
C PRO A 32 -8.17 -2.38 32.74
N ASP A 33 -7.08 -2.81 33.38
CA ASP A 33 -5.75 -2.84 32.79
C ASP A 33 -5.19 -1.46 32.35
N LEU A 34 -5.76 -0.35 32.81
CA LEU A 34 -5.10 0.94 32.59
C LEU A 34 -3.81 0.99 33.41
N ASN A 35 -2.67 1.14 32.74
CA ASN A 35 -1.40 1.27 33.42
C ASN A 35 -1.34 2.64 34.10
N THR A 36 -1.00 2.65 35.39
CA THR A 36 -0.70 3.85 36.18
C THR A 36 0.82 4.08 36.20
N SER A 37 1.29 4.96 37.08
CA SER A 37 2.72 5.23 37.26
C SER A 37 3.46 4.05 37.91
N ASP A 38 4.66 3.75 37.40
CA ASP A 38 5.62 2.82 38.00
C ASP A 38 6.60 3.52 38.98
N ALA A 39 6.47 4.83 39.17
CA ALA A 39 7.24 5.55 40.19
C ALA A 39 6.79 5.12 41.59
N SER A 40 7.74 4.97 42.52
CA SER A 40 7.47 4.52 43.88
C SER A 40 7.11 5.65 44.85
N ALA A 41 7.34 6.91 44.47
CA ALA A 41 6.91 8.06 45.27
C ALA A 41 5.38 8.10 45.39
N ALA A 42 4.89 8.21 46.63
CA ALA A 42 3.46 8.11 46.95
C ALA A 42 2.61 9.23 46.31
N ASP A 43 3.22 10.37 45.99
CA ASP A 43 2.58 11.52 45.35
C ASP A 43 3.02 11.70 43.88
N ALA A 44 3.65 10.69 43.26
CA ALA A 44 3.99 10.71 41.84
C ALA A 44 2.76 10.75 40.95
N ILE A 45 1.66 10.12 41.38
CA ILE A 45 0.37 10.12 40.70
C ILE A 45 -0.75 10.24 41.73
N PHE A 46 -1.70 11.14 41.53
CA PHE A 46 -2.83 11.31 42.45
C PHE A 46 -4.03 11.95 41.74
N VAL A 47 -5.23 11.64 42.23
CA VAL A 47 -6.46 12.29 41.75
C VAL A 47 -6.52 13.72 42.28
N SER A 48 -6.86 14.66 41.40
CA SER A 48 -7.04 16.08 41.71
C SER A 48 -8.49 16.49 41.55
N GLU A 49 -8.97 17.38 42.42
CA GLU A 49 -10.28 18.05 42.27
C GLU A 49 -10.21 19.27 41.33
N THR A 50 -9.00 19.63 40.86
CA THR A 50 -8.85 20.61 39.78
C THR A 50 -9.13 19.91 38.46
N ALA A 51 -10.40 19.79 38.08
CA ALA A 51 -10.83 19.07 36.87
C ALA A 51 -11.07 20.00 35.68
N ARG A 52 -10.97 19.45 34.46
CA ARG A 52 -11.34 20.16 33.22
C ARG A 52 -12.85 20.16 33.03
N ALA A 53 -13.45 19.02 33.30
CA ALA A 53 -14.87 18.75 33.30
C ALA A 53 -15.17 17.78 34.45
N GLY A 54 -16.41 17.71 34.91
CA GLY A 54 -16.74 16.83 36.03
C GLY A 54 -16.10 17.29 37.35
N ARG A 55 -15.58 16.33 38.12
CA ARG A 55 -15.05 16.53 39.48
C ARG A 55 -13.58 16.20 39.61
N TYR A 56 -13.06 15.29 38.80
CA TYR A 56 -11.74 14.71 39.02
C TYR A 56 -10.89 14.77 37.76
N ALA A 57 -9.59 14.98 37.98
CA ALA A 57 -8.55 14.83 36.97
C ALA A 57 -7.40 14.00 37.55
N ILE A 58 -6.46 13.58 36.72
CA ILE A 58 -5.22 12.93 37.20
C ILE A 58 -4.08 13.94 37.24
N ALA A 59 -3.31 13.96 38.32
CA ALA A 59 -2.08 14.72 38.44
C ALA A 59 -0.88 13.76 38.40
N HIS A 60 0.13 14.13 37.63
CA HIS A 60 1.44 13.49 37.62
C HIS A 60 2.47 14.48 38.12
N LYS A 61 3.30 14.06 39.08
CA LYS A 61 4.38 14.84 39.65
C LYS A 61 5.72 14.13 39.43
N VAL A 62 6.75 14.90 39.13
CA VAL A 62 8.14 14.43 39.07
C VAL A 62 9.05 15.44 39.76
N VAL A 63 9.80 14.96 40.75
CA VAL A 63 10.88 15.70 41.43
C VAL A 63 12.21 15.15 40.94
N LEU A 64 13.06 16.00 40.35
CA LEU A 64 14.41 15.61 39.96
C LEU A 64 15.27 15.30 41.20
N ASP A 65 16.29 14.47 41.00
CA ASP A 65 17.25 14.03 42.03
C ASP A 65 16.66 13.17 43.16
N ASP A 66 15.36 12.86 43.11
CA ASP A 66 14.71 11.87 43.95
C ASP A 66 14.45 10.58 43.18
N LEU A 67 15.11 9.50 43.62
CA LEU A 67 15.01 8.18 42.99
C LEU A 67 13.60 7.58 43.05
N ALA A 68 12.74 8.03 43.98
CA ALA A 68 11.37 7.55 44.07
C ALA A 68 10.50 8.00 42.87
N TYR A 69 10.92 9.05 42.15
CA TYR A 69 10.29 9.50 40.90
C TYR A 69 10.95 8.92 39.65
N VAL A 70 11.90 8.00 39.79
CA VAL A 70 12.55 7.31 38.67
C VAL A 70 11.79 6.01 38.36
N SER A 71 11.27 5.89 37.15
CA SER A 71 10.68 4.66 36.63
C SER A 71 11.30 4.32 35.27
N GLU A 72 11.60 3.03 35.05
CA GLU A 72 12.30 2.53 33.87
C GLU A 72 13.59 3.34 33.56
N GLY A 73 14.34 3.66 34.62
CA GLY A 73 15.65 4.32 34.54
C GLY A 73 15.62 5.82 34.23
N LYS A 74 14.45 6.48 34.22
CA LYS A 74 14.35 7.93 33.98
C LYS A 74 13.36 8.62 34.93
N PRO A 75 13.50 9.93 35.21
CA PRO A 75 12.51 10.70 35.97
C PRO A 75 11.17 10.72 35.22
N ARG A 76 10.16 10.06 35.79
CA ARG A 76 8.90 9.78 35.11
C ARG A 76 7.78 9.41 36.07
N SER A 77 6.61 9.98 35.82
CA SER A 77 5.32 9.47 36.28
C SER A 77 4.32 9.57 35.13
N GLU A 78 3.85 8.45 34.60
CA GLU A 78 2.93 8.43 33.46
C GLU A 78 1.92 7.30 33.59
N SER A 79 0.70 7.55 33.14
CA SER A 79 -0.29 6.53 32.85
C SER A 79 -0.18 6.10 31.38
N ALA A 80 -0.65 4.90 31.06
CA ALA A 80 -0.53 4.34 29.71
C ALA A 80 -1.69 3.43 29.31
N GLY A 81 -2.11 3.55 28.05
CA GLY A 81 -3.05 2.64 27.40
C GLY A 81 -2.41 1.35 26.88
N LEU A 82 -1.27 0.91 27.43
CA LEU A 82 -0.51 -0.23 26.90
C LEU A 82 -1.32 -1.52 26.98
N ARG A 83 -1.95 -1.82 28.12
CA ARG A 83 -2.72 -3.06 28.29
C ARG A 83 -4.19 -2.91 27.88
N THR A 84 -4.66 -1.69 27.64
CA THR A 84 -5.98 -1.40 27.08
C THR A 84 -6.01 -1.65 25.56
N LEU A 85 -6.29 -2.89 25.15
CA LEU A 85 -6.13 -3.35 23.76
C LEU A 85 -6.73 -2.43 22.67
N PRO A 86 -7.95 -1.89 22.83
CA PRO A 86 -8.53 -0.99 21.83
C PRO A 86 -7.74 0.32 21.62
N ALA A 87 -7.01 0.79 22.65
CA ALA A 87 -6.23 2.04 22.58
C ALA A 87 -4.91 1.90 21.81
N ARG A 88 -4.43 0.67 21.56
CA ARG A 88 -3.20 0.38 20.81
C ARG A 88 -3.37 0.63 19.32
N TYR A 89 -2.47 1.37 18.69
CA TYR A 89 -2.49 1.69 17.26
C TYR A 89 -1.48 0.88 16.43
N ARG A 90 -1.83 0.62 15.16
CA ARG A 90 -1.02 -0.10 14.16
C ARG A 90 -1.06 0.62 12.81
N SER A 91 -0.18 0.23 11.88
CA SER A 91 -0.23 0.72 10.51
C SER A 91 -1.62 0.45 9.90
N GLY A 92 -2.20 1.47 9.28
CA GLY A 92 -3.56 1.46 8.72
C GLY A 92 -4.66 1.95 9.69
N ASP A 93 -4.37 2.20 10.96
CA ASP A 93 -5.34 2.76 11.89
C ASP A 93 -5.51 4.28 11.69
N HIS A 94 -6.75 4.73 11.52
CA HIS A 94 -7.10 6.15 11.55
C HIS A 94 -7.82 6.48 12.86
N ARG A 95 -7.26 7.37 13.68
CA ARG A 95 -7.72 7.60 15.04
C ARG A 95 -7.71 9.07 15.41
N ARG A 96 -8.70 9.47 16.19
CA ARG A 96 -8.73 10.72 16.94
C ARG A 96 -8.30 10.48 18.37
N TYR A 97 -7.39 11.32 18.85
CA TYR A 97 -6.98 11.41 20.23
C TYR A 97 -7.36 12.81 20.73
N ALA A 98 -8.11 12.89 21.80
CA ALA A 98 -8.37 14.16 22.47
C ALA A 98 -7.98 14.05 23.94
N PHE A 99 -7.44 15.11 24.49
CA PHE A 99 -7.09 15.20 25.91
C PHE A 99 -6.94 16.66 26.32
N SER A 100 -7.10 16.92 27.60
CA SER A 100 -6.81 18.21 28.22
C SER A 100 -5.57 18.09 29.09
N VAL A 101 -4.75 19.14 29.11
CA VAL A 101 -3.55 19.24 29.95
C VAL A 101 -3.53 20.56 30.69
N MET A 102 -3.16 20.54 31.97
CA MET A 102 -2.84 21.73 32.75
C MET A 102 -1.41 21.63 33.26
N LEU A 103 -0.64 22.70 33.07
CA LEU A 103 0.71 22.84 33.60
C LEU A 103 0.61 23.56 34.95
N LYS A 104 0.68 22.80 36.05
CA LYS A 104 0.44 23.33 37.40
C LYS A 104 1.72 23.96 37.95
N ASP A 105 1.62 25.22 38.38
CA ASP A 105 2.72 26.03 38.94
C ASP A 105 4.01 25.90 38.13
N TRP A 106 3.88 26.00 36.80
CA TRP A 106 4.96 25.68 35.90
C TRP A 106 6.05 26.75 35.95
N GLU A 107 7.22 26.41 36.51
CA GLU A 107 8.38 27.31 36.49
C GLU A 107 8.80 27.69 35.06
N ASP A 108 8.85 29.01 34.82
CA ASP A 108 9.33 29.64 33.60
C ASP A 108 10.77 29.24 33.25
N TYR A 109 11.01 29.02 31.96
CA TYR A 109 12.36 28.92 31.44
C TYR A 109 13.08 30.27 31.53
N THR A 110 14.24 30.27 32.18
CA THR A 110 15.19 31.39 32.17
C THR A 110 16.30 31.13 31.15
N ALA A 111 16.61 32.15 30.34
CA ALA A 111 17.71 32.08 29.37
C ALA A 111 19.04 31.70 30.03
N GLY A 112 19.82 30.82 29.39
CA GLY A 112 21.08 30.30 29.92
C GLY A 112 20.96 28.95 30.62
N ARG A 113 19.75 28.51 30.99
CA ARG A 113 19.48 27.16 31.49
C ARG A 113 19.38 26.14 30.35
N ILE A 114 19.55 24.85 30.66
CA ILE A 114 19.35 23.78 29.68
C ILE A 114 17.91 23.80 29.12
N ALA A 115 17.79 23.65 27.80
CA ALA A 115 16.49 23.59 27.12
C ALA A 115 16.05 22.13 26.93
N SER A 116 15.91 21.41 28.04
CA SER A 116 15.37 20.06 28.08
C SER A 116 13.90 20.04 27.63
N VAL A 117 13.38 18.84 27.35
CA VAL A 117 11.97 18.65 27.03
C VAL A 117 11.31 17.85 28.13
N ASP A 118 10.31 18.45 28.76
CA ASP A 118 9.42 17.79 29.70
C ASP A 118 8.21 17.28 28.91
N ILE A 119 8.16 15.97 28.65
CA ILE A 119 7.12 15.32 27.82
C ILE A 119 5.86 15.16 28.67
N VAL A 120 4.73 15.63 28.13
CA VAL A 120 3.42 15.59 28.80
C VAL A 120 2.42 14.62 28.15
N TRP A 121 2.70 14.21 26.91
CA TRP A 121 1.93 13.20 26.19
C TRP A 121 2.83 12.52 25.17
N GLN A 122 2.72 11.20 25.01
CA GLN A 122 3.45 10.49 23.98
C GLN A 122 2.63 9.37 23.34
N PHE A 123 2.79 9.25 22.04
CA PHE A 123 2.42 8.08 21.26
C PHE A 123 3.61 7.14 21.26
N LYS A 124 3.61 6.21 22.23
CA LYS A 124 4.75 5.36 22.52
C LYS A 124 4.73 4.13 21.62
N HIS A 125 5.79 3.92 20.85
CA HIS A 125 6.01 2.66 20.17
C HIS A 125 6.49 1.60 21.17
N THR A 126 5.92 0.39 21.11
CA THR A 126 6.45 -0.74 21.90
C THR A 126 7.90 -1.06 21.51
N GLN A 127 8.75 -1.36 22.49
CA GLN A 127 10.17 -1.69 22.24
C GLN A 127 10.97 -0.63 21.43
N GLY A 128 10.49 0.60 21.35
CA GLY A 128 11.12 1.68 20.57
C GLY A 128 10.97 3.04 21.25
N GLY A 129 11.25 4.12 20.51
CA GLY A 129 10.99 5.50 20.93
C GLY A 129 9.50 5.84 20.95
N ALA A 130 9.17 7.12 21.14
CA ALA A 130 7.83 7.60 20.82
C ALA A 130 7.76 7.90 19.32
N ASP A 131 6.71 7.46 18.64
CA ASP A 131 6.46 7.82 17.24
C ASP A 131 6.21 9.33 17.12
N MET A 132 5.46 9.87 18.09
CA MET A 132 5.18 11.29 18.25
C MET A 132 5.03 11.64 19.73
N PHE A 133 5.35 12.86 20.15
CA PHE A 133 5.09 13.32 21.52
C PHE A 133 4.91 14.83 21.63
N VAL A 134 4.13 15.23 22.64
CA VAL A 134 3.95 16.63 23.06
C VAL A 134 4.77 16.86 24.31
N GLY A 135 5.55 17.93 24.32
CA GLY A 135 6.33 18.32 25.49
C GLY A 135 6.53 19.81 25.58
N VAL A 136 6.95 20.26 26.75
CA VAL A 136 7.34 21.65 26.99
C VAL A 136 8.84 21.76 26.81
N ARG A 137 9.27 22.67 25.94
CA ARG A 137 10.68 23.02 25.76
C ARG A 137 10.83 24.53 25.84
N ARG A 138 11.67 25.00 26.77
CA ARG A 138 11.70 26.42 27.16
C ARG A 138 10.28 26.84 27.62
N ASN A 139 9.73 27.93 27.07
CA ASN A 139 8.34 28.36 27.31
C ASN A 139 7.41 27.99 26.13
N GLN A 140 7.72 26.94 25.37
CA GLN A 140 6.93 26.52 24.22
C GLN A 140 6.34 25.14 24.44
N LEU A 141 5.08 24.96 24.04
CA LEU A 141 4.51 23.63 23.86
C LEU A 141 4.85 23.16 22.45
N VAL A 142 5.54 22.04 22.33
CA VAL A 142 6.05 21.52 21.07
C VAL A 142 5.51 20.12 20.79
N LEU A 143 5.30 19.82 19.52
CA LEU A 143 5.06 18.48 19.00
C LEU A 143 6.32 18.01 18.28
N ARG A 144 6.82 16.83 18.63
CA ARG A 144 7.92 16.16 17.91
C ARG A 144 7.43 14.88 17.26
N TYR A 145 7.91 14.64 16.05
CA TYR A 145 7.56 13.50 15.22
C TYR A 145 8.69 13.28 14.21
N ALA A 146 9.08 12.02 13.97
CA ALA A 146 10.30 11.70 13.24
C ALA A 146 11.49 12.58 13.72
N ASN A 147 12.18 13.26 12.80
CA ASN A 147 13.25 14.23 13.12
C ASN A 147 12.79 15.70 13.04
N THR A 148 11.49 15.94 13.17
CA THR A 148 10.88 17.27 13.01
C THR A 148 10.22 17.74 14.30
N GLN A 149 10.07 19.06 14.43
CA GLN A 149 9.37 19.70 15.54
C GLN A 149 8.42 20.78 15.00
N SER A 150 7.19 20.80 15.50
CA SER A 150 6.25 21.92 15.35
C SER A 150 6.04 22.61 16.70
N VAL A 151 5.88 23.93 16.69
CA VAL A 151 5.49 24.68 17.88
C VAL A 151 3.96 24.75 17.90
N LEU A 152 3.34 24.18 18.93
CA LEU A 152 1.90 24.19 19.14
C LEU A 152 1.44 25.46 19.85
N ILE A 153 2.24 25.92 20.83
CA ILE A 153 2.04 27.18 21.57
C ILE A 153 3.39 27.88 21.68
N ASN A 154 3.45 29.13 21.20
CA ASN A 154 4.69 29.92 21.19
C ASN A 154 5.13 30.41 22.57
N ASP A 155 4.17 30.64 23.47
CA ASP A 155 4.43 31.05 24.85
C ASP A 155 3.36 30.45 25.77
N ILE A 156 3.75 29.54 26.67
CA ILE A 156 2.82 28.83 27.55
C ILE A 156 2.46 29.60 28.83
N ARG A 157 3.26 30.58 29.22
CA ARG A 157 3.17 31.26 30.52
C ARG A 157 1.80 31.88 30.83
N PRO A 158 1.07 32.45 29.85
CA PRO A 158 -0.28 32.95 30.11
C PRO A 158 -1.31 31.86 30.46
N TYR A 159 -0.96 30.59 30.26
CA TYR A 159 -1.83 29.44 30.44
C TYR A 159 -1.40 28.53 31.60
N ASP A 160 -0.44 28.97 32.43
CA ASP A 160 -0.09 28.26 33.65
C ASP A 160 -1.32 28.15 34.56
N ASN A 161 -1.50 26.98 35.17
CA ASN A 161 -2.70 26.65 35.95
C ASN A 161 -4.03 26.78 35.18
N ALA A 162 -3.99 26.82 33.85
CA ALA A 162 -5.17 26.79 33.00
C ALA A 162 -5.19 25.54 32.11
N TRP A 163 -6.39 25.13 31.72
CA TRP A 163 -6.57 23.95 30.88
C TRP A 163 -6.37 24.27 29.39
N ILE A 164 -5.54 23.46 28.74
CA ILE A 164 -5.32 23.47 27.30
C ILE A 164 -5.92 22.18 26.74
N ASP A 165 -6.83 22.30 25.78
CA ASP A 165 -7.43 21.14 25.13
C ASP A 165 -6.70 20.85 23.81
N LEU A 166 -6.30 19.59 23.60
CA LEU A 166 -5.63 19.13 22.40
C LEU A 166 -6.46 18.06 21.69
N ARG A 167 -6.40 18.08 20.36
CA ARG A 167 -7.00 17.04 19.51
C ARG A 167 -6.08 16.71 18.36
N PHE A 168 -5.83 15.41 18.17
CA PHE A 168 -5.04 14.88 17.07
C PHE A 168 -5.88 13.90 16.27
N ASP A 169 -5.95 14.09 14.96
CA ASP A 169 -6.38 13.02 14.04
C ASP A 169 -5.13 12.47 13.38
N VAL A 170 -4.91 11.16 13.50
CA VAL A 170 -3.69 10.48 13.04
C VAL A 170 -4.06 9.26 12.21
N LEU A 171 -3.57 9.22 10.97
CA LEU A 171 -3.45 7.98 10.21
C LEU A 171 -2.06 7.41 10.48
N TRP A 172 -2.03 6.29 11.21
CA TRP A 172 -0.81 5.56 11.51
C TRP A 172 -0.37 4.76 10.29
N ALA A 173 0.86 4.96 9.85
CA ALA A 173 1.46 4.26 8.72
C ALA A 173 2.96 4.10 8.90
N ASP A 174 3.45 2.90 8.58
CA ASP A 174 4.86 2.53 8.50
C ASP A 174 5.50 2.88 7.16
N THR A 175 4.70 3.38 6.21
CA THR A 175 5.13 3.96 4.94
C THR A 175 4.89 5.47 4.90
N PRO A 176 5.48 6.22 3.94
CA PRO A 176 5.22 7.66 3.72
C PRO A 176 3.81 8.03 3.23
N THR A 177 2.78 7.37 3.76
CA THR A 177 1.35 7.62 3.50
C THR A 177 0.63 8.10 4.75
N GLY A 178 1.32 8.12 5.89
CA GLY A 178 0.79 8.60 7.17
C GLY A 178 0.47 10.09 7.15
N TYR A 179 -0.38 10.46 8.09
CA TYR A 179 -0.89 11.81 8.23
C TYR A 179 -1.19 12.11 9.69
N PHE A 180 -1.05 13.37 10.09
CA PHE A 180 -1.70 13.84 11.30
C PHE A 180 -2.15 15.30 11.22
N THR A 181 -3.08 15.62 12.12
CA THR A 181 -3.42 16.99 12.52
C THR A 181 -3.15 17.18 14.01
N ALA A 182 -2.85 18.41 14.40
CA ALA A 182 -2.82 18.84 15.78
C ALA A 182 -3.64 20.13 15.89
N ASP A 183 -4.78 20.02 16.54
CA ASP A 183 -5.67 21.13 16.87
C ASP A 183 -5.57 21.45 18.36
N LEU A 184 -5.68 22.73 18.71
CA LEU A 184 -5.70 23.19 20.10
C LEU A 184 -6.87 24.13 20.36
N ARG A 185 -7.43 24.07 21.56
CA ARG A 185 -8.30 25.10 22.13
C ARG A 185 -7.68 25.60 23.42
N LEU A 186 -7.25 26.86 23.40
CA LEU A 186 -6.66 27.56 24.54
C LEU A 186 -7.76 28.08 25.49
N PRO A 187 -7.41 28.41 26.75
CA PRO A 187 -8.34 29.06 27.68
C PRO A 187 -9.04 30.26 27.04
N GLY A 188 -10.38 30.28 27.09
CA GLY A 188 -11.21 31.35 26.53
C GLY A 188 -11.52 31.24 25.04
N GLU A 189 -10.91 30.32 24.29
CA GLU A 189 -11.28 30.04 22.90
C GLU A 189 -12.57 29.20 22.83
N SER A 190 -13.47 29.52 21.89
CA SER A 190 -14.75 28.81 21.72
C SER A 190 -14.64 27.49 20.95
N GLY A 191 -13.53 27.27 20.23
CA GLY A 191 -13.34 26.12 19.36
C GLY A 191 -11.88 25.78 19.13
N PHE A 192 -11.66 24.61 18.52
CA PHE A 192 -10.33 24.13 18.16
C PHE A 192 -9.75 24.86 16.95
N THR A 193 -8.48 25.23 17.04
CA THR A 193 -7.69 25.84 15.96
C THR A 193 -6.55 24.91 15.54
N ARG A 194 -6.40 24.69 14.23
CA ARG A 194 -5.30 23.90 13.65
C ARG A 194 -3.95 24.57 13.92
N ARG A 195 -3.03 23.87 14.57
CA ARG A 195 -1.63 24.32 14.81
C ARG A 195 -0.61 23.57 13.95
N ALA A 196 -0.87 22.31 13.60
CA ALA A 196 -0.04 21.56 12.65
C ALA A 196 -0.87 20.58 11.81
N ALA A 197 -0.54 20.42 10.54
CA ALA A 197 -1.06 19.38 9.65
C ALA A 197 0.07 18.89 8.75
N VAL A 198 0.36 17.60 8.77
CA VAL A 198 1.46 17.01 8.00
C VAL A 198 0.97 15.71 7.36
N ALA A 199 1.25 15.56 6.08
CA ALA A 199 0.87 14.40 5.27
C ALA A 199 2.10 13.84 4.55
N GLY A 200 2.01 12.58 4.10
CA GLY A 200 3.06 11.95 3.31
C GLY A 200 4.31 11.61 4.12
N ILE A 201 4.12 11.29 5.40
CA ILE A 201 5.20 10.95 6.32
C ILE A 201 4.99 9.57 6.91
N VAL A 202 6.05 8.97 7.44
CA VAL A 202 5.96 7.80 8.32
C VAL A 202 5.48 8.29 9.68
N THR A 203 4.33 7.83 10.13
CA THR A 203 3.76 8.16 11.46
C THR A 203 3.92 7.03 12.46
N LEU A 204 4.22 5.80 12.03
CA LEU A 204 4.58 4.66 12.86
C LEU A 204 5.99 4.21 12.45
N ASP A 205 6.97 4.30 13.33
CA ASP A 205 8.37 3.99 13.00
C ASP A 205 8.55 2.52 12.57
N PRO A 206 8.90 2.23 11.30
CA PRO A 206 9.09 0.86 10.81
C PRO A 206 10.38 0.21 11.34
N THR A 207 11.28 0.99 11.94
CA THR A 207 12.55 0.47 12.49
C THR A 207 12.39 -0.02 13.93
N ALA A 208 11.29 0.30 14.60
CA ALA A 208 10.98 -0.22 15.91
C ALA A 208 10.68 -1.72 15.84
N THR A 209 11.14 -2.48 16.83
CA THR A 209 10.89 -3.94 16.89
C THR A 209 9.50 -4.31 17.40
N GLY A 210 8.79 -3.33 17.98
CA GLY A 210 7.41 -3.50 18.41
C GLY A 210 6.43 -3.52 17.24
N ALA A 211 5.30 -4.20 17.42
CA ALA A 211 4.28 -4.35 16.37
C ALA A 211 3.18 -3.27 16.42
N PHE A 212 3.19 -2.41 17.44
CA PHE A 212 2.16 -1.42 17.70
C PHE A 212 2.66 -0.32 18.65
N GLY A 213 1.93 0.79 18.69
CA GLY A 213 2.10 1.81 19.71
C GLY A 213 0.84 2.06 20.54
N TYR A 214 0.94 2.93 21.53
CA TYR A 214 -0.13 3.24 22.48
C TYR A 214 0.03 4.64 23.09
N PRO A 215 -1.05 5.30 23.53
CA PRO A 215 -0.95 6.59 24.19
C PRO A 215 -0.41 6.45 25.62
N LYS A 216 0.43 7.40 26.03
CA LYS A 216 0.81 7.65 27.42
C LYS A 216 0.68 9.13 27.74
N TRP A 217 0.34 9.42 28.98
CA TRP A 217 0.18 10.78 29.48
C TRP A 217 0.73 10.90 30.89
N GLY A 218 1.15 12.10 31.27
CA GLY A 218 1.74 12.39 32.56
C GLY A 218 2.96 13.28 32.42
N LEU A 219 4.07 12.92 33.07
CA LEU A 219 5.35 13.61 32.99
C LEU A 219 6.50 12.64 32.76
N TYR A 220 7.24 12.85 31.68
CA TYR A 220 8.49 12.16 31.40
C TYR A 220 9.59 13.17 31.07
N ARG A 221 10.67 13.17 31.86
CA ARG A 221 11.71 14.20 31.83
C ARG A 221 13.09 13.61 31.53
N PRO A 222 13.29 12.97 30.36
CA PRO A 222 14.48 12.14 30.08
C PRO A 222 15.82 12.88 30.04
N ASP A 223 15.74 14.15 29.64
CA ASP A 223 16.90 15.01 29.34
C ASP A 223 17.03 16.16 30.34
N SER A 224 16.19 16.16 31.39
CA SER A 224 16.20 17.19 32.43
C SER A 224 17.34 16.94 33.41
N ASP A 225 18.03 18.02 33.74
CA ASP A 225 19.24 18.06 34.56
C ASP A 225 19.16 19.30 35.47
N SER A 226 19.02 19.06 36.78
CA SER A 226 18.90 20.09 37.81
C SER A 226 20.19 20.92 37.94
N SER A 227 21.35 20.30 37.81
CA SER A 227 22.67 20.96 37.87
C SER A 227 22.87 21.98 36.74
N ARG A 228 22.10 21.83 35.65
CA ARG A 228 22.09 22.73 34.49
C ARG A 228 20.83 23.62 34.43
N GLY A 229 20.10 23.70 35.54
CA GLY A 229 19.00 24.64 35.73
C GLY A 229 17.62 24.15 35.28
N SER A 230 17.43 22.84 35.09
CA SER A 230 16.06 22.31 34.91
C SER A 230 15.25 22.52 36.19
N ALA A 231 13.98 22.87 36.05
CA ALA A 231 13.06 22.98 37.19
C ALA A 231 13.05 21.65 37.99
N ILE A 232 13.23 21.73 39.31
CA ILE A 232 13.32 20.53 40.15
C ILE A 232 11.99 19.77 40.14
N THR A 233 10.89 20.46 40.37
CA THR A 233 9.55 19.86 40.44
C THR A 233 8.73 20.28 39.23
N ARG A 234 8.05 19.32 38.61
CA ARG A 234 6.99 19.56 37.62
C ARG A 234 5.73 18.82 38.04
N ILE A 235 4.59 19.44 37.79
CA ILE A 235 3.27 18.84 37.94
C ILE A 235 2.47 19.12 36.65
N ALA A 236 1.94 18.06 36.05
CA ALA A 236 1.00 18.18 34.94
C ALA A 236 -0.27 17.41 35.27
N LEU A 237 -1.42 18.02 35.01
CA LEU A 237 -2.71 17.35 35.15
C LEU A 237 -3.24 17.00 33.76
N HIS A 238 -3.96 15.88 33.69
CA HIS A 238 -4.66 15.42 32.50
C HIS A 238 -6.10 15.07 32.80
N ASP A 239 -6.96 15.29 31.82
CA ASP A 239 -8.39 15.02 31.91
C ASP A 239 -9.00 14.88 30.51
N GLU A 240 -10.26 14.41 30.43
CA GLU A 240 -11.06 14.30 29.20
C GLU A 240 -10.32 13.56 28.06
N ILE A 241 -9.62 12.49 28.41
CA ILE A 241 -8.83 11.71 27.46
C ILE A 241 -9.77 10.79 26.70
N SER A 242 -9.68 10.80 25.37
CA SER A 242 -10.40 9.87 24.52
C SER A 242 -9.57 9.41 23.33
N VAL A 243 -9.83 8.16 22.92
CA VAL A 243 -9.36 7.59 21.66
C VAL A 243 -10.58 7.11 20.90
N VAL A 244 -10.72 7.56 19.65
CA VAL A 244 -11.86 7.24 18.78
C VAL A 244 -11.32 6.77 17.44
N ALA A 245 -11.79 5.63 16.95
CA ALA A 245 -11.53 5.20 15.58
C ALA A 245 -12.28 6.14 14.62
N LEU A 246 -11.55 6.66 13.64
CA LEU A 246 -12.10 7.45 12.55
C LEU A 246 -12.28 6.56 11.31
N PRO A 247 -13.29 6.84 10.46
CA PRO A 247 -13.41 6.17 9.18
C PRO A 247 -12.18 6.44 8.30
N ALA A 248 -11.84 5.48 7.45
CA ALA A 248 -10.72 5.59 6.51
C ALA A 248 -11.13 4.96 5.18
N ALA A 249 -10.64 5.54 4.08
CA ALA A 249 -10.79 4.93 2.76
C ALA A 249 -9.65 3.93 2.51
N ARG A 250 -9.92 2.87 1.74
CA ARG A 250 -8.98 1.79 1.46
C ARG A 250 -8.99 1.43 -0.02
N ILE A 251 -7.81 1.11 -0.53
CA ILE A 251 -7.62 0.57 -1.88
C ILE A 251 -6.75 -0.68 -1.75
N ARG A 252 -7.30 -1.83 -2.14
CA ARG A 252 -6.55 -3.07 -2.39
C ARG A 252 -6.37 -3.24 -3.89
N LEU A 253 -5.14 -3.25 -4.37
CA LEU A 253 -4.80 -3.51 -5.76
C LEU A 253 -4.22 -4.91 -5.89
N ASN A 254 -4.96 -5.78 -6.57
CA ASN A 254 -4.68 -7.19 -6.74
C ASN A 254 -4.23 -7.49 -8.18
N LYS A 255 -3.59 -8.65 -8.37
CA LYS A 255 -3.30 -9.21 -9.69
C LYS A 255 -4.10 -10.48 -9.91
N ALA A 256 -4.58 -10.66 -11.13
CA ALA A 256 -5.07 -11.92 -11.65
C ALA A 256 -4.53 -12.18 -13.07
N PHE A 257 -4.69 -13.42 -13.53
CA PHE A 257 -4.44 -13.82 -14.90
C PHE A 257 -5.67 -14.52 -15.46
N ALA A 258 -5.89 -14.37 -16.77
CA ALA A 258 -6.80 -15.24 -17.49
C ALA A 258 -6.29 -16.70 -17.45
N PRO A 259 -7.09 -17.70 -17.85
CA PRO A 259 -6.66 -19.10 -17.90
C PRO A 259 -5.37 -19.34 -18.71
N SER A 260 -5.03 -18.43 -19.63
CA SER A 260 -3.76 -18.42 -20.38
C SER A 260 -2.50 -18.28 -19.49
N GLY A 261 -2.65 -17.83 -18.25
CA GLY A 261 -1.57 -17.60 -17.31
C GLY A 261 -0.55 -16.55 -17.77
N ARG A 262 0.61 -16.56 -17.13
CA ARG A 262 1.79 -15.78 -17.52
C ARG A 262 2.41 -16.31 -18.82
N ALA A 263 2.85 -15.43 -19.71
CA ALA A 263 3.63 -15.68 -20.92
C ALA A 263 4.95 -16.41 -20.63
N GLY A 264 5.71 -15.95 -19.63
CA GLY A 264 6.82 -16.69 -19.04
C GLY A 264 6.51 -17.09 -17.61
N ASP A 265 6.85 -18.31 -17.19
CA ASP A 265 6.53 -18.80 -15.84
C ASP A 265 7.13 -17.94 -14.71
N GLY A 266 8.23 -17.23 -15.00
CA GLY A 266 8.90 -16.31 -14.09
C GLY A 266 8.45 -14.85 -14.19
N ASP A 267 7.53 -14.50 -15.10
CA ASP A 267 7.07 -13.12 -15.25
C ASP A 267 6.46 -12.61 -13.93
N GLN A 268 6.77 -11.39 -13.50
CA GLN A 268 6.16 -10.76 -12.32
C GLN A 268 5.80 -9.30 -12.61
N PHE A 269 4.77 -8.79 -11.93
CA PHE A 269 4.23 -7.45 -12.16
C PHE A 269 4.30 -6.63 -10.89
N ALA A 270 4.67 -5.36 -11.01
CA ALA A 270 4.59 -4.40 -9.92
C ALA A 270 3.25 -3.67 -10.00
N LEU A 271 2.42 -3.80 -8.97
CA LEU A 271 1.19 -3.06 -8.78
C LEU A 271 1.50 -1.78 -8.01
N SER A 272 1.00 -0.64 -8.46
CA SER A 272 1.25 0.65 -7.82
C SER A 272 -0.05 1.41 -7.58
N ILE A 273 -0.16 2.02 -6.40
CA ILE A 273 -1.21 2.96 -6.02
C ILE A 273 -0.50 4.28 -5.72
N ALA A 274 -0.58 5.23 -6.66
CA ALA A 274 0.00 6.56 -6.52
C ALA A 274 -1.08 7.52 -5.97
N PRO A 275 -0.99 7.94 -4.69
CA PRO A 275 -1.87 8.97 -4.14
C PRO A 275 -1.50 10.37 -4.68
N PRO A 276 -2.36 11.37 -4.45
CA PRO A 276 -1.96 12.77 -4.61
C PRO A 276 -0.74 13.10 -3.73
N ALA A 277 0.14 13.96 -4.24
CA ALA A 277 1.23 14.50 -3.44
C ALA A 277 0.68 15.20 -2.17
N PRO A 278 1.39 15.16 -1.04
CA PRO A 278 2.76 14.67 -0.88
C PRO A 278 2.90 13.19 -0.50
N ALA A 279 1.80 12.41 -0.46
CA ALA A 279 1.88 11.01 -0.06
C ALA A 279 2.69 10.17 -1.06
N GLY A 280 3.43 9.18 -0.53
CA GLY A 280 4.24 8.28 -1.33
C GLY A 280 3.41 7.19 -2.02
N THR A 281 3.89 6.72 -3.18
CA THR A 281 3.31 5.55 -3.87
C THR A 281 3.46 4.30 -3.02
N VAL A 282 2.38 3.54 -2.90
CA VAL A 282 2.40 2.18 -2.34
C VAL A 282 2.50 1.19 -3.49
N SER A 283 3.36 0.20 -3.37
CA SER A 283 3.50 -0.86 -4.39
C SER A 283 3.57 -2.24 -3.77
N ALA A 284 3.21 -3.24 -4.59
CA ALA A 284 3.42 -4.65 -4.29
C ALA A 284 3.86 -5.35 -5.58
N THR A 285 4.85 -6.24 -5.48
CA THR A 285 5.32 -7.04 -6.61
C THR A 285 4.74 -8.43 -6.52
N THR A 286 4.23 -8.93 -7.64
CA THR A 286 3.64 -10.26 -7.66
C THR A 286 4.68 -11.35 -7.45
N THR A 287 4.24 -12.47 -6.89
CA THR A 287 4.95 -13.75 -6.89
C THR A 287 4.01 -14.87 -7.34
N GLY A 288 4.57 -16.01 -7.75
CA GLY A 288 3.81 -17.18 -8.25
C GLY A 288 4.20 -17.55 -9.69
N SER A 289 3.56 -18.58 -10.22
CA SER A 289 3.80 -19.14 -11.57
C SER A 289 2.48 -19.48 -12.27
N GLY A 290 2.51 -19.71 -13.58
CA GLY A 290 1.31 -19.98 -14.37
C GLY A 290 0.26 -18.87 -14.21
N ALA A 291 -0.98 -19.22 -13.83
CA ALA A 291 -2.04 -18.26 -13.52
C ALA A 291 -2.12 -17.87 -12.02
N GLN A 292 -1.26 -18.44 -11.17
CA GLN A 292 -1.33 -18.23 -9.72
C GLN A 292 -0.60 -16.96 -9.28
N VAL A 293 -1.19 -16.29 -8.28
CA VAL A 293 -0.63 -15.12 -7.60
C VAL A 293 -0.63 -15.43 -6.11
N THR A 294 0.54 -15.44 -5.48
CA THR A 294 0.70 -15.78 -4.06
C THR A 294 1.11 -14.59 -3.18
N SER A 295 1.52 -13.49 -3.79
CA SER A 295 1.83 -12.23 -3.12
C SER A 295 0.58 -11.55 -2.55
N PRO A 296 0.68 -10.82 -1.44
CA PRO A 296 -0.39 -9.93 -0.99
C PRO A 296 -0.60 -8.76 -1.99
N PRO A 297 -1.79 -8.14 -1.99
CA PRO A 297 -2.06 -6.95 -2.80
C PRO A 297 -1.28 -5.73 -2.29
N ALA A 298 -1.14 -4.72 -3.16
CA ALA A 298 -0.78 -3.39 -2.68
C ALA A 298 -1.99 -2.84 -1.89
N LEU A 299 -1.76 -2.41 -0.65
CA LEU A 299 -2.80 -1.88 0.23
C LEU A 299 -2.48 -0.44 0.60
N LEU A 300 -3.35 0.48 0.20
CA LEU A 300 -3.31 1.86 0.64
C LEU A 300 -4.50 2.14 1.57
N VAL A 301 -4.23 2.83 2.67
CA VAL A 301 -5.24 3.41 3.56
C VAL A 301 -5.07 4.92 3.53
N ALA A 302 -6.19 5.65 3.44
CA ALA A 302 -6.23 7.10 3.42
C ALA A 302 -7.16 7.62 4.52
N ALA A 303 -6.74 8.71 5.17
CA ALA A 303 -7.49 9.33 6.27
C ALA A 303 -8.88 9.77 5.82
N ASN A 304 -8.97 10.36 4.62
CA ASN A 304 -10.21 10.75 3.97
C ASN A 304 -10.09 10.46 2.46
N GLY A 305 -11.23 10.45 1.77
CA GLY A 305 -11.30 10.65 0.33
C GLY A 305 -10.99 12.10 -0.06
N GLY A 306 -11.11 12.40 -1.36
CA GLY A 306 -10.92 13.75 -1.88
C GLY A 306 -9.64 13.96 -2.71
N GLY A 307 -9.13 12.90 -3.34
CA GLY A 307 -7.96 12.97 -4.21
C GLY A 307 -8.06 12.03 -5.40
N THR A 308 -7.31 12.35 -6.46
CA THR A 308 -7.15 11.46 -7.62
C THR A 308 -5.98 10.52 -7.39
N TYR A 309 -6.27 9.23 -7.33
CA TYR A 309 -5.29 8.17 -7.23
C TYR A 309 -5.06 7.57 -8.60
N VAL A 310 -3.81 7.25 -8.93
CA VAL A 310 -3.46 6.52 -10.15
C VAL A 310 -3.07 5.10 -9.76
N LEU A 311 -3.84 4.13 -10.24
CA LEU A 311 -3.60 2.72 -10.04
C LEU A 311 -3.00 2.16 -11.32
N SER A 312 -1.90 1.43 -11.22
CA SER A 312 -1.22 0.87 -12.40
C SER A 312 -0.57 -0.47 -12.13
N GLU A 313 -0.27 -1.17 -13.22
CA GLU A 313 0.67 -2.29 -13.23
C GLU A 313 1.81 -2.04 -14.21
N THR A 314 3.00 -2.55 -13.89
CA THR A 314 4.17 -2.56 -14.77
C THR A 314 4.90 -3.90 -14.67
N ALA A 315 5.80 -4.18 -15.63
CA ALA A 315 6.76 -5.28 -15.47
C ALA A 315 7.60 -5.07 -14.20
N ALA A 316 7.74 -6.10 -13.38
CA ALA A 316 8.48 -6.00 -12.13
C ALA A 316 9.99 -5.96 -12.38
N ALA A 317 10.68 -5.01 -11.75
CA ALA A 317 12.14 -4.90 -11.83
C ALA A 317 12.86 -6.15 -11.29
N SER A 318 12.24 -6.91 -10.38
CA SER A 318 12.78 -8.17 -9.85
C SER A 318 12.70 -9.35 -10.82
N ALA A 319 12.00 -9.21 -11.94
CA ALA A 319 11.84 -10.23 -12.98
C ALA A 319 12.12 -9.61 -14.36
N PRO A 320 13.40 -9.40 -14.71
CA PRO A 320 13.81 -8.61 -15.88
C PRO A 320 13.38 -9.18 -17.24
N GLY A 321 12.97 -10.46 -17.30
CA GLY A 321 12.37 -11.06 -18.50
C GLY A 321 10.88 -10.77 -18.67
N THR A 322 10.25 -10.09 -17.71
CA THR A 322 8.82 -9.75 -17.82
C THR A 322 8.63 -8.65 -18.83
N ASP A 323 7.75 -8.89 -19.79
CA ASP A 323 7.28 -7.89 -20.75
C ASP A 323 5.75 -7.78 -20.68
N LEU A 324 5.26 -6.62 -20.26
CA LEU A 324 3.83 -6.34 -20.18
C LEU A 324 3.18 -6.25 -21.58
N GLY A 325 3.96 -5.95 -22.63
CA GLY A 325 3.48 -5.93 -24.03
C GLY A 325 2.98 -7.28 -24.53
N ARG A 326 3.38 -8.39 -23.89
CA ARG A 326 2.87 -9.75 -24.16
C ARG A 326 1.49 -10.01 -23.56
N TYR A 327 0.85 -8.99 -22.99
CA TYR A 327 -0.44 -9.12 -22.33
C TYR A 327 -1.40 -8.01 -22.73
N ARG A 328 -2.68 -8.35 -22.76
CA ARG A 328 -3.78 -7.40 -22.67
C ARG A 328 -4.16 -7.26 -21.19
N SER A 329 -3.96 -6.07 -20.64
CA SER A 329 -4.37 -5.72 -19.28
C SER A 329 -5.80 -5.18 -19.28
N ALA A 330 -6.59 -5.64 -18.32
CA ALA A 330 -7.88 -5.05 -17.97
C ALA A 330 -7.97 -4.90 -16.45
N TYR A 331 -8.76 -3.93 -15.98
CA TYR A 331 -9.00 -3.72 -14.56
C TYR A 331 -10.49 -3.74 -14.23
N ALA A 332 -10.81 -4.23 -13.04
CA ALA A 332 -12.13 -4.14 -12.46
C ALA A 332 -12.04 -3.95 -10.95
N CYS A 333 -12.88 -3.07 -10.41
CA CYS A 333 -12.97 -2.81 -8.98
C CYS A 333 -14.32 -3.20 -8.42
N THR A 334 -14.32 -3.57 -7.15
CA THR A 334 -15.51 -3.70 -6.30
C THR A 334 -15.34 -2.76 -5.12
N ASN A 335 -16.45 -2.35 -4.49
CA ASN A 335 -16.44 -1.46 -3.33
C ASN A 335 -17.37 -2.03 -2.26
N ALA A 336 -16.85 -2.23 -1.04
CA ALA A 336 -17.67 -2.71 0.06
C ALA A 336 -18.63 -1.63 0.59
N ARG A 337 -18.35 -0.34 0.29
CA ARG A 337 -19.27 0.76 0.57
C ARG A 337 -20.49 0.66 -0.34
N ALA A 338 -21.68 0.57 0.27
CA ALA A 338 -22.93 0.54 -0.47
C ALA A 338 -23.10 1.81 -1.32
N GLY A 339 -23.39 1.63 -2.62
CA GLY A 339 -23.49 2.73 -3.59
C GLY A 339 -22.15 3.36 -3.98
N GLY A 340 -21.03 2.79 -3.53
CA GLY A 340 -19.68 3.24 -3.88
C GLY A 340 -19.31 2.94 -5.34
N GLN A 341 -18.27 3.62 -5.82
CA GLN A 341 -17.79 3.47 -7.20
C GLN A 341 -17.20 2.08 -7.48
N ALA A 342 -17.32 1.59 -8.71
CA ALA A 342 -16.76 0.31 -9.15
C ALA A 342 -16.19 0.43 -10.58
N PRO A 343 -15.08 1.18 -10.78
CA PRO A 343 -14.52 1.39 -12.11
C PRO A 343 -14.05 0.08 -12.76
N ARG A 344 -14.20 0.03 -14.09
CA ARG A 344 -13.77 -1.09 -14.93
C ARG A 344 -13.33 -0.57 -16.30
N GLY A 345 -12.36 -1.23 -16.92
CA GLY A 345 -11.90 -0.86 -18.25
C GLY A 345 -10.68 -1.67 -18.67
N ASP A 346 -10.14 -1.30 -19.83
CA ASP A 346 -8.93 -1.88 -20.39
C ASP A 346 -7.73 -0.95 -20.18
N GLY A 347 -6.53 -1.53 -20.19
CA GLY A 347 -5.26 -0.82 -20.01
C GLY A 347 -4.57 -1.19 -18.70
N ALA A 348 -3.30 -0.78 -18.59
CA ALA A 348 -2.43 -1.06 -17.45
C ALA A 348 -2.41 0.07 -16.41
N SER A 349 -3.25 1.10 -16.56
CA SER A 349 -3.35 2.22 -15.64
C SER A 349 -4.71 2.89 -15.72
N PHE A 350 -5.22 3.38 -14.60
CA PHE A 350 -6.41 4.22 -14.54
C PHE A 350 -6.35 5.17 -13.34
N ALA A 351 -7.07 6.29 -13.47
CA ALA A 351 -7.25 7.24 -12.38
C ALA A 351 -8.62 7.04 -11.73
N LEU A 352 -8.70 7.18 -10.41
CA LEU A 352 -9.95 7.18 -9.66
C LEU A 352 -9.95 8.29 -8.61
N ALA A 353 -11.09 8.93 -8.41
CA ALA A 353 -11.29 9.90 -7.33
C ALA A 353 -11.79 9.16 -6.09
N LEU A 354 -10.95 8.99 -5.07
CA LEU A 354 -11.33 8.21 -3.89
C LEU A 354 -12.33 9.00 -3.05
N ALA A 355 -13.49 8.42 -2.73
CA ALA A 355 -14.45 9.03 -1.83
C ALA A 355 -14.20 8.60 -0.38
N ASP A 356 -14.72 9.37 0.58
CA ASP A 356 -14.70 8.98 1.99
C ASP A 356 -15.33 7.59 2.17
N GLU A 357 -14.75 6.77 3.03
CA GLU A 357 -15.18 5.40 3.35
C GLU A 357 -15.19 4.40 2.18
N ASP A 358 -14.68 4.77 1.00
CA ASP A 358 -14.50 3.78 -0.07
C ASP A 358 -13.61 2.65 0.43
N ASP A 359 -14.05 1.41 0.21
CA ASP A 359 -13.28 0.21 0.53
C ASP A 359 -13.16 -0.61 -0.76
N LEU A 360 -12.26 -0.13 -1.62
CA LEU A 360 -12.08 -0.62 -2.97
C LEU A 360 -11.18 -1.87 -2.99
N SER A 361 -11.63 -2.89 -3.71
CA SER A 361 -10.81 -4.02 -4.14
C SER A 361 -10.76 -4.03 -5.66
N CYS A 362 -9.65 -3.57 -6.21
CA CYS A 362 -9.34 -3.49 -7.64
C CYS A 362 -8.43 -4.63 -8.05
N THR A 363 -8.66 -5.18 -9.24
CA THR A 363 -7.84 -6.28 -9.79
C THR A 363 -7.44 -5.95 -11.21
N PHE A 364 -6.12 -5.94 -11.48
CA PHE A 364 -5.59 -6.00 -12.83
C PHE A 364 -5.52 -7.45 -13.30
N THR A 365 -6.23 -7.79 -14.37
CA THR A 365 -6.20 -9.12 -15.01
C THR A 365 -5.38 -9.06 -16.29
N ASN A 366 -4.28 -9.83 -16.35
CA ASN A 366 -3.51 -9.99 -17.58
C ASN A 366 -3.99 -11.22 -18.35
N THR A 367 -4.35 -11.00 -19.61
CA THR A 367 -4.58 -12.05 -20.59
C THR A 367 -3.40 -12.09 -21.53
N ARG A 368 -2.80 -13.27 -21.74
CA ARG A 368 -1.68 -13.39 -22.67
C ARG A 368 -2.14 -12.95 -24.07
N ALA A 369 -1.42 -12.05 -24.69
CA ALA A 369 -1.62 -11.74 -26.11
C ALA A 369 -1.11 -12.95 -26.91
N ASN A 370 -1.94 -13.50 -27.80
CA ASN A 370 -1.45 -14.53 -28.71
C ASN A 370 -0.41 -13.91 -29.65
N THR A 371 0.82 -14.41 -29.58
CA THR A 371 1.96 -13.87 -30.31
C THR A 371 2.55 -14.82 -31.34
N SER A 372 1.84 -15.91 -31.71
CA SER A 372 2.30 -16.85 -32.74
C SER A 372 2.69 -16.15 -34.05
N ASP A 373 3.88 -16.43 -34.57
CA ASP A 373 4.45 -15.81 -35.78
C ASP A 373 4.67 -16.87 -36.88
N LEU A 374 3.62 -17.15 -37.65
CA LEU A 374 3.69 -18.14 -38.72
C LEU A 374 4.34 -17.55 -39.99
N ALA A 375 5.41 -18.18 -40.45
CA ALA A 375 6.04 -17.89 -41.74
C ALA A 375 6.02 -19.12 -42.65
N ILE A 376 6.04 -18.85 -43.97
CA ILE A 376 6.08 -19.88 -45.00
C ILE A 376 7.21 -19.56 -45.98
N ALA A 377 7.97 -20.56 -46.37
CA ALA A 377 9.00 -20.47 -47.39
C ALA A 377 8.90 -21.66 -48.34
N VAL A 378 9.16 -21.44 -49.63
CA VAL A 378 9.15 -22.47 -50.66
C VAL A 378 10.48 -22.41 -51.41
N THR A 379 11.06 -23.58 -51.69
CA THR A 379 12.30 -23.71 -52.46
C THR A 379 12.30 -25.01 -53.25
N ASN A 380 12.95 -25.03 -54.42
CA ASN A 380 13.25 -26.27 -55.16
C ASN A 380 14.68 -26.79 -54.90
N THR A 381 15.45 -26.14 -54.01
CA THR A 381 16.77 -26.57 -53.54
C THR A 381 16.78 -26.81 -52.03
N PRO A 382 15.94 -27.73 -51.51
CA PRO A 382 15.75 -27.96 -50.07
C PRO A 382 17.01 -28.32 -49.28
N ALA A 383 18.08 -28.75 -49.96
CA ALA A 383 19.37 -29.02 -49.35
C ALA A 383 20.12 -27.74 -48.91
N GLN A 384 19.78 -26.58 -49.48
CA GLN A 384 20.44 -25.29 -49.23
C GLN A 384 19.73 -24.43 -48.19
N GLY A 385 18.62 -24.92 -47.62
CA GLY A 385 17.80 -24.21 -46.66
C GLY A 385 16.35 -24.08 -47.14
N PRO A 386 15.53 -23.26 -46.47
CA PRO A 386 14.12 -23.14 -46.79
C PRO A 386 13.77 -22.05 -47.81
N GLY A 387 14.71 -21.15 -48.11
CA GLY A 387 14.50 -20.05 -49.05
C GLY A 387 14.94 -20.43 -50.47
N ASP A 388 14.17 -19.97 -51.45
CA ASP A 388 14.52 -20.00 -52.87
C ASP A 388 15.84 -19.25 -53.13
N GLN A 389 16.67 -19.77 -54.03
CA GLN A 389 17.97 -19.19 -54.36
C GLN A 389 17.92 -18.45 -55.71
N PRO A 390 18.77 -17.42 -55.93
CA PRO A 390 18.79 -16.66 -57.19
C PRO A 390 19.09 -17.50 -58.44
N ASP A 391 19.81 -18.60 -58.28
CA ASP A 391 20.22 -19.50 -59.37
C ASP A 391 19.35 -20.78 -59.46
N ASP A 392 18.22 -20.81 -58.74
CA ASP A 392 17.30 -21.94 -58.78
C ASP A 392 16.66 -22.05 -60.16
N ASN A 393 16.84 -23.21 -60.78
CA ASN A 393 16.35 -23.52 -62.11
C ASN A 393 15.62 -24.86 -62.10
N VAL A 394 14.68 -25.03 -63.01
CA VAL A 394 13.98 -26.29 -63.23
C VAL A 394 14.13 -26.71 -64.69
N LEU A 395 14.35 -28.00 -64.92
CA LEU A 395 14.53 -28.54 -66.27
C LEU A 395 13.22 -29.13 -66.77
N ALA A 396 12.74 -28.63 -67.91
CA ALA A 396 11.55 -29.14 -68.58
C ALA A 396 11.62 -30.67 -68.79
N GLY A 397 10.51 -31.36 -68.54
CA GLY A 397 10.42 -32.82 -68.63
C GLY A 397 11.04 -33.60 -67.46
N THR A 398 11.62 -32.94 -66.45
CA THR A 398 12.15 -33.60 -65.24
C THR A 398 11.23 -33.44 -64.03
N VAL A 399 11.51 -34.21 -62.97
CA VAL A 399 10.83 -34.07 -61.67
C VAL A 399 11.69 -33.21 -60.75
N SER A 400 11.12 -32.11 -60.27
CA SER A 400 11.72 -31.24 -59.26
C SER A 400 11.00 -31.45 -57.92
N THR A 401 11.75 -31.45 -56.81
CA THR A 401 11.16 -31.53 -55.47
C THR A 401 11.18 -30.15 -54.84
N TYR A 402 9.99 -29.67 -54.47
CA TYR A 402 9.78 -28.41 -53.79
C TYR A 402 9.54 -28.68 -52.31
N ARG A 403 10.19 -27.93 -51.43
CA ARG A 403 9.92 -27.97 -50.00
C ARG A 403 9.15 -26.71 -49.60
N ILE A 404 7.97 -26.92 -49.03
CA ILE A 404 7.21 -25.89 -48.34
C ILE A 404 7.55 -26.02 -46.86
N GLN A 405 8.28 -25.06 -46.30
CA GLN A 405 8.52 -24.99 -44.87
C GLN A 405 7.56 -24.00 -44.22
N VAL A 406 6.80 -24.45 -43.23
CA VAL A 406 6.00 -23.62 -42.33
C VAL A 406 6.72 -23.54 -40.99
N SER A 407 7.07 -22.34 -40.55
CA SER A 407 7.73 -22.09 -39.26
C SER A 407 6.84 -21.27 -38.34
N ASN A 408 6.97 -21.46 -37.03
CA ASN A 408 6.44 -20.54 -36.03
C ASN A 408 7.63 -19.86 -35.34
N HIS A 409 7.90 -18.59 -35.62
CA HIS A 409 9.01 -17.85 -35.01
C HIS A 409 8.75 -17.43 -33.55
N GLY A 410 7.59 -17.81 -33.01
CA GLY A 410 7.35 -17.96 -31.58
C GLY A 410 6.35 -16.97 -31.02
N PRO A 411 6.41 -16.73 -29.71
CA PRO A 411 6.71 -17.74 -28.68
C PRO A 411 5.51 -18.67 -28.41
N ASP A 412 4.29 -18.24 -28.73
CA ASP A 412 3.08 -19.03 -28.51
C ASP A 412 2.91 -20.06 -29.63
N ALA A 413 2.43 -21.26 -29.27
CA ALA A 413 2.12 -22.29 -30.24
C ALA A 413 0.92 -21.90 -31.12
N ALA A 414 0.96 -22.28 -32.39
CA ALA A 414 -0.18 -22.16 -33.30
C ALA A 414 -0.85 -23.52 -33.45
N THR A 415 -2.17 -23.61 -33.22
CA THR A 415 -2.93 -24.86 -33.44
C THR A 415 -3.95 -24.64 -34.55
N GLY A 416 -4.07 -25.63 -35.44
CA GLY A 416 -5.04 -25.58 -36.53
C GLY A 416 -4.63 -24.64 -37.67
N ALA A 417 -3.33 -24.35 -37.82
CA ALA A 417 -2.82 -23.66 -38.98
C ALA A 417 -3.12 -24.47 -40.25
N ILE A 418 -3.56 -23.82 -41.33
CA ILE A 418 -3.90 -24.47 -42.59
C ILE A 418 -2.87 -24.07 -43.64
N VAL A 419 -2.10 -25.03 -44.14
CA VAL A 419 -1.18 -24.82 -45.27
C VAL A 419 -1.85 -25.20 -46.59
N ARG A 420 -1.74 -24.32 -47.58
CA ARG A 420 -2.26 -24.48 -48.94
C ARG A 420 -1.20 -24.01 -49.92
N ASP A 421 -1.01 -24.77 -50.99
CA ASP A 421 -0.15 -24.39 -52.09
C ASP A 421 -0.70 -24.96 -53.40
N ALA A 422 -1.02 -24.08 -54.34
CA ALA A 422 -1.58 -24.46 -55.63
C ALA A 422 -0.45 -24.58 -56.65
N ALA A 423 -0.34 -25.72 -57.32
CA ALA A 423 0.63 -25.89 -58.39
C ALA A 423 0.41 -24.86 -59.50
N LEU A 424 1.52 -24.24 -59.92
CA LEU A 424 1.53 -23.41 -61.12
C LEU A 424 1.25 -24.23 -62.37
N ALA A 425 0.71 -23.57 -63.40
CA ALA A 425 0.53 -24.20 -64.71
C ALA A 425 1.87 -24.76 -65.23
N GLY A 426 1.85 -26.00 -65.71
CA GLY A 426 3.07 -26.70 -66.15
C GLY A 426 3.74 -27.55 -65.08
N LEU A 427 3.22 -27.59 -63.84
CA LEU A 427 3.66 -28.53 -62.80
C LEU A 427 2.60 -29.61 -62.56
N ALA A 428 3.00 -30.87 -62.72
CA ALA A 428 2.18 -32.04 -62.37
C ALA A 428 2.77 -32.71 -61.12
N CYS A 429 2.18 -32.44 -59.95
CA CYS A 429 2.71 -32.91 -58.67
C CYS A 429 2.19 -34.30 -58.30
N ALA A 430 3.08 -35.11 -57.74
CA ALA A 430 2.84 -36.48 -57.36
C ALA A 430 2.13 -36.58 -56.00
N ASP A 431 1.33 -37.65 -55.85
CA ASP A 431 0.71 -38.05 -54.60
C ASP A 431 1.41 -39.31 -54.05
N PRO A 432 1.65 -39.42 -52.73
CA PRO A 432 1.38 -38.44 -51.68
C PRO A 432 2.55 -37.47 -51.41
N VAL A 433 2.28 -36.35 -50.75
CA VAL A 433 3.28 -35.37 -50.30
C VAL A 433 3.86 -35.81 -48.97
N ALA A 434 5.19 -35.89 -48.86
CA ALA A 434 5.85 -36.22 -47.60
C ALA A 434 5.76 -35.04 -46.62
N CYS A 435 5.38 -35.30 -45.36
CA CYS A 435 5.32 -34.29 -44.31
C CYS A 435 6.26 -34.69 -43.17
N ALA A 436 7.14 -33.77 -42.77
CA ALA A 436 8.04 -33.97 -41.63
C ALA A 436 7.93 -32.81 -40.63
N GLY A 437 7.96 -33.15 -39.34
CA GLY A 437 7.80 -32.21 -38.23
C GLY A 437 6.67 -32.64 -37.28
N ALA A 438 6.73 -32.17 -36.03
CA ALA A 438 5.82 -32.62 -34.97
C ALA A 438 4.35 -32.19 -35.22
N ALA A 439 4.12 -31.12 -35.99
CA ALA A 439 2.77 -30.64 -36.31
C ALA A 439 2.20 -31.24 -37.62
N CYS A 440 2.86 -32.22 -38.24
CA CYS A 440 2.29 -32.94 -39.37
C CYS A 440 1.10 -33.79 -38.91
N PRO A 441 -0.05 -33.76 -39.62
CA PRO A 441 -1.20 -34.60 -39.27
C PRO A 441 -0.94 -36.09 -39.52
N ALA A 442 -0.04 -36.43 -40.45
CA ALA A 442 0.45 -37.77 -40.76
C ALA A 442 1.82 -37.68 -41.47
N ALA A 443 2.52 -38.81 -41.62
CA ALA A 443 3.82 -38.86 -42.32
C ALA A 443 3.74 -38.45 -43.81
N THR A 444 2.55 -38.59 -44.41
CA THR A 444 2.25 -38.12 -45.76
C THR A 444 0.86 -37.50 -45.79
N VAL A 445 0.63 -36.57 -46.72
CA VAL A 445 -0.66 -35.89 -46.94
C VAL A 445 -1.04 -35.96 -48.42
N ALA A 446 -2.34 -35.90 -48.72
CA ALA A 446 -2.80 -35.94 -50.10
C ALA A 446 -2.42 -34.64 -50.82
N VAL A 447 -1.86 -34.74 -52.02
CA VAL A 447 -1.51 -33.57 -52.84
C VAL A 447 -2.76 -32.75 -53.18
N ALA A 448 -3.92 -33.41 -53.32
CA ALA A 448 -5.21 -32.76 -53.58
C ALA A 448 -5.69 -31.89 -52.40
N ASP A 449 -5.38 -32.28 -51.16
CA ASP A 449 -5.71 -31.47 -49.99
C ASP A 449 -4.83 -30.23 -49.95
N LEU A 450 -3.51 -30.38 -50.14
CA LEU A 450 -2.56 -29.26 -50.18
C LEU A 450 -2.94 -28.24 -51.28
N MET A 451 -3.35 -28.71 -52.45
CA MET A 451 -3.75 -27.88 -53.59
C MET A 451 -5.20 -27.38 -53.55
N GLY A 452 -5.99 -27.83 -52.58
CA GLY A 452 -7.42 -27.55 -52.49
C GLY A 452 -7.80 -26.93 -51.14
N ALA A 453 -8.42 -27.73 -50.28
CA ALA A 453 -8.95 -27.29 -48.99
C ALA A 453 -7.87 -27.03 -47.92
N GLY A 454 -6.61 -27.37 -48.19
CA GLY A 454 -5.47 -27.22 -47.31
C GLY A 454 -5.31 -28.34 -46.30
N VAL A 455 -4.06 -28.48 -45.86
CA VAL A 455 -3.67 -29.43 -44.82
C VAL A 455 -3.71 -28.70 -43.49
N THR A 456 -4.53 -29.19 -42.57
CA THR A 456 -4.56 -28.66 -41.19
C THR A 456 -3.41 -29.27 -40.41
N LEU A 457 -2.51 -28.42 -39.92
CA LEU A 457 -1.41 -28.81 -39.04
C LEU A 457 -1.89 -28.98 -37.61
N GLY A 458 -1.21 -29.85 -36.87
CA GLY A 458 -1.32 -29.96 -35.42
C GLY A 458 -0.75 -28.72 -34.71
N GLU A 459 -0.49 -28.83 -33.42
CA GLU A 459 0.14 -27.75 -32.66
C GLU A 459 1.59 -27.52 -33.13
N LEU A 460 1.86 -26.35 -33.70
CA LEU A 460 3.18 -25.88 -34.09
C LEU A 460 3.74 -24.99 -32.98
N ALA A 461 4.56 -25.58 -32.10
CA ALA A 461 5.20 -24.88 -30.99
C ALA A 461 6.10 -23.72 -31.47
N GLY A 462 6.34 -22.73 -30.60
CA GLY A 462 7.27 -21.65 -30.89
C GLY A 462 8.69 -22.16 -31.19
N GLY A 463 9.28 -21.69 -32.29
CA GLY A 463 10.56 -22.14 -32.81
C GLY A 463 10.51 -23.43 -33.65
N ALA A 464 9.36 -24.11 -33.73
CA ALA A 464 9.21 -25.33 -34.52
C ALA A 464 8.92 -25.02 -36.00
N SER A 465 9.16 -26.03 -36.85
CA SER A 465 8.76 -26.00 -38.26
C SER A 465 8.20 -27.35 -38.72
N VAL A 466 7.42 -27.30 -39.79
CA VAL A 466 6.96 -28.43 -40.59
C VAL A 466 7.44 -28.25 -42.03
N SER A 467 7.86 -29.32 -42.67
CA SER A 467 8.21 -29.33 -44.10
C SER A 467 7.29 -30.28 -44.88
N LEU A 468 6.77 -29.81 -46.00
CA LEU A 468 6.08 -30.61 -47.01
C LEU A 468 6.93 -30.70 -48.26
N ASP A 469 7.36 -31.91 -48.62
CA ASP A 469 8.18 -32.16 -49.81
C ASP A 469 7.29 -32.66 -50.95
N VAL A 470 7.08 -31.78 -51.94
CA VAL A 470 6.19 -31.97 -53.08
C VAL A 470 7.03 -32.22 -54.34
N SER A 471 6.96 -33.43 -54.90
CA SER A 471 7.63 -33.74 -56.16
C SER A 471 6.73 -33.44 -57.35
N CYS A 472 7.13 -32.55 -58.25
CA CYS A 472 6.37 -32.17 -59.44
C CYS A 472 7.15 -32.39 -60.72
N ARG A 473 6.50 -33.00 -61.71
CA ARG A 473 7.01 -33.09 -63.08
C ARG A 473 6.75 -31.75 -63.78
N VAL A 474 7.82 -31.17 -64.33
CA VAL A 474 7.77 -29.94 -65.13
C VAL A 474 7.37 -30.32 -66.56
N ALA A 475 6.38 -29.62 -67.12
CA ALA A 475 5.93 -29.80 -68.50
C ALA A 475 7.08 -29.58 -69.49
N GLN A 476 7.00 -30.23 -70.65
CA GLN A 476 7.97 -30.09 -71.74
C GLN A 476 7.76 -28.82 -72.55
#